data_AF-A0A235HVS3-F1
#
_entry.id   AF-A0A235HVS3-F1
#
_cell.length_a   1.000
_cell.length_b   1.000
_cell.length_c   1.000
_cell.angle_alpha   90.00
_cell.angle_beta   90.00
_cell.angle_gamma   90.00
#
_symmetry.space_group_name_H-M   'P 1'
#
loop_
_entity.id
_entity.type
_entity.pdbx_description
1 polymer ?
#
loop_
_entity_poly.entity_id
_entity_poly.type
_entity_poly.pdbx_seq_one_letter_code
_entity_poly.pdbx_strand_id
1 'polypeptide(L)'
;MIVAKINQLIISDKIKIYFSIKELIQLIETRIVELDENLELTTEDIFEIVCLEYHLNADFIEQELSCKCPFALAGFLSELEQTEISDYLTLD
;
A
#
# COMPACT_ATOMS: atom_id res chain seq x y z
N MET A 1 -3.89 36.78 -8.72
CA MET A 1 -4.40 35.65 -9.53
C MET A 1 -3.43 34.47 -9.65
N ILE A 2 -2.12 34.64 -9.48
CA ILE A 2 -1.14 33.53 -9.55
C ILE A 2 -1.29 32.55 -8.36
N VAL A 3 -1.46 33.07 -7.13
CA VAL A 3 -1.61 32.26 -5.91
C VAL A 3 -2.80 31.29 -5.99
N ALA A 4 -3.96 31.75 -6.45
CA ALA A 4 -5.14 30.90 -6.60
C ALA A 4 -4.92 29.76 -7.62
N LYS A 5 -4.17 30.02 -8.70
CA LYS A 5 -3.87 29.04 -9.74
C LYS A 5 -2.85 28.00 -9.28
N ILE A 6 -1.84 28.42 -8.50
CA ILE A 6 -0.87 27.50 -7.85
C ILE A 6 -1.59 26.60 -6.84
N ASN A 7 -2.46 27.17 -5.99
CA ASN A 7 -3.21 26.39 -5.01
C ASN A 7 -4.13 25.35 -5.67
N GLN A 8 -4.79 25.72 -6.77
CA GLN A 8 -5.64 24.79 -7.52
C GLN A 8 -4.85 23.63 -8.15
N LEU A 9 -3.64 23.89 -8.67
CA LEU A 9 -2.74 22.86 -9.19
C LEU A 9 -2.30 21.89 -8.09
N ILE A 10 -1.85 22.41 -6.95
CA ILE A 10 -1.44 21.60 -5.79
C ILE A 10 -2.58 20.70 -5.30
N ILE A 11 -3.81 21.24 -5.22
CA ILE A 11 -4.99 20.47 -4.82
C ILE A 11 -5.29 19.37 -5.85
N SER A 12 -5.22 19.69 -7.14
CA SER A 12 -5.46 18.72 -8.21
C SER A 12 -4.44 17.57 -8.19
N ASP A 13 -3.18 17.86 -7.90
CA ASP A 13 -2.12 16.83 -7.86
C ASP A 13 -2.26 15.94 -6.62
N LYS A 14 -2.58 16.52 -5.45
CA LYS A 14 -2.88 15.76 -4.24
C LYS A 14 -4.09 14.83 -4.40
N ILE A 15 -5.15 15.29 -5.08
CA ILE A 15 -6.35 14.47 -5.35
C ILE A 15 -6.00 13.29 -6.26
N LYS A 16 -5.15 13.49 -7.29
CA LYS A 16 -4.71 12.41 -8.16
C LYS A 16 -3.89 11.36 -7.40
N ILE A 17 -2.93 11.79 -6.59
CA ILE A 17 -2.11 10.89 -5.76
C ILE A 17 -2.99 10.10 -4.80
N TYR A 18 -3.96 10.75 -4.15
CA TYR A 18 -4.91 10.08 -3.27
C TYR A 18 -5.72 9.00 -3.96
N PHE A 19 -6.22 9.29 -5.16
CA PHE A 19 -6.96 8.32 -5.95
C PHE A 19 -6.07 7.12 -6.30
N SER A 20 -4.82 7.38 -6.73
CA SER A 20 -3.85 6.33 -7.05
C SER A 20 -3.45 5.45 -5.85
N ILE A 21 -3.33 6.00 -4.64
CA ILE A 21 -3.02 5.21 -3.44
C ILE A 21 -4.19 4.30 -3.07
N LYS A 22 -5.43 4.81 -3.12
CA LYS A 22 -6.61 3.97 -2.85
C LYS A 22 -6.78 2.85 -3.87
N GLU A 23 -6.51 3.14 -5.14
CA GLU A 23 -6.50 2.11 -6.18
C GLU A 23 -5.41 1.06 -5.91
N LEU A 24 -4.22 1.48 -5.50
CA LEU A 24 -3.14 0.55 -5.13
C LEU A 24 -3.54 -0.38 -3.98
N ILE A 25 -4.14 0.17 -2.91
CA ILE A 25 -4.58 -0.64 -1.77
C ILE A 25 -5.68 -1.63 -2.18
N GLN A 26 -6.62 -1.21 -3.03
CA GLN A 26 -7.64 -2.12 -3.57
C GLN A 26 -7.06 -3.24 -4.43
N LEU A 27 -6.01 -2.95 -5.20
CA LEU A 27 -5.28 -3.97 -5.96
C LEU A 27 -4.59 -4.96 -5.03
N ILE A 28 -3.94 -4.48 -3.97
CA ILE A 28 -3.32 -5.32 -2.94
C ILE A 28 -4.36 -6.20 -2.26
N GLU A 29 -5.49 -5.64 -1.82
CA GLU A 29 -6.59 -6.39 -1.20
C GLU A 29 -7.12 -7.49 -2.12
N THR A 30 -7.37 -7.16 -3.39
CA THR A 30 -7.84 -8.13 -4.39
C THR A 30 -6.82 -9.24 -4.56
N ARG A 31 -5.53 -8.88 -4.62
CA ARG A 31 -4.44 -9.84 -4.82
C ARG A 31 -4.27 -10.79 -3.64
N ILE A 32 -4.45 -10.30 -2.42
CA ILE A 32 -4.43 -11.14 -1.21
C ILE A 32 -5.54 -12.18 -1.28
N VAL A 33 -6.76 -11.79 -1.66
CA VAL A 33 -7.89 -12.72 -1.78
C VAL A 33 -7.63 -13.78 -2.85
N GLU A 34 -7.09 -13.40 -4.01
CA GLU A 34 -6.72 -14.34 -5.07
C GLU A 34 -5.67 -15.39 -4.61
N LEU A 35 -4.70 -14.95 -3.81
CA LEU A 35 -3.65 -15.83 -3.29
C LEU A 35 -4.15 -16.70 -2.13
N ASP A 36 -5.08 -16.21 -1.31
CA ASP A 36 -5.72 -16.97 -0.21
C ASP A 36 -6.60 -18.13 -0.73
N GLU A 37 -7.14 -18.02 -1.94
CA GLU A 37 -7.82 -19.13 -2.61
C GLU A 37 -6.86 -20.28 -2.98
N ASN A 38 -5.54 -20.04 -2.97
CA ASN A 38 -4.54 -21.06 -3.21
C ASN A 38 -4.15 -21.78 -1.91
N LEU A 39 -4.66 -23.00 -1.73
CA LEU A 39 -4.43 -23.85 -0.54
C LEU A 39 -2.97 -24.29 -0.34
N GLU A 40 -2.08 -24.07 -1.31
CA GLU A 40 -0.64 -24.38 -1.19
C GLU A 40 0.17 -23.26 -0.54
N LEU A 41 -0.37 -22.04 -0.50
CA LEU A 41 0.32 -20.89 0.08
C LEU A 41 -0.03 -20.75 1.56
N THR A 42 1.00 -20.52 2.38
CA THR A 42 0.78 -20.10 3.76
C THR A 42 0.48 -18.61 3.83
N THR A 43 -0.10 -18.17 4.95
CA THR A 43 -0.32 -16.74 5.23
C THR A 43 0.96 -15.91 5.10
N GLU A 44 2.10 -16.47 5.54
CA GLU A 44 3.41 -15.81 5.41
C GLU A 44 3.87 -15.73 3.96
N ASP A 45 3.68 -16.79 3.16
CA ASP A 45 4.01 -16.77 1.73
C ASP A 45 3.21 -15.69 0.99
N ILE A 46 1.91 -15.57 1.28
CA ILE A 46 1.05 -14.55 0.68
C ILE A 46 1.54 -13.14 1.03
N PHE A 47 1.90 -12.91 2.30
CA PHE A 47 2.45 -11.63 2.75
C PHE A 47 3.73 -11.27 1.99
N GLU A 48 4.68 -12.20 1.87
CA GLU A 48 5.96 -11.97 1.18
C GLU A 48 5.76 -11.74 -0.33
N ILE A 49 4.90 -12.53 -0.97
CA ILE A 49 4.56 -12.37 -2.40
C ILE A 49 3.98 -10.99 -2.65
N VAL A 50 3.00 -10.56 -1.85
CA VAL A 50 2.36 -9.26 -2.01
C VAL A 50 3.36 -8.13 -1.76
N CYS A 51 4.19 -8.22 -0.71
CA CYS A 51 5.20 -7.21 -0.48
C CYS A 51 6.17 -7.10 -1.66
N LEU A 52 6.60 -8.24 -2.22
CA LEU A 52 7.49 -8.27 -3.39
C LEU A 52 6.82 -7.70 -4.65
N GLU A 53 5.59 -8.12 -4.97
CA GLU A 53 4.86 -7.72 -6.17
C GLU A 53 4.60 -6.21 -6.21
N TYR A 54 4.41 -5.59 -5.04
CA TYR A 54 4.08 -4.16 -4.90
C TYR A 54 5.23 -3.31 -4.36
N HIS A 55 6.46 -3.83 -4.33
CA HIS A 55 7.66 -3.11 -3.89
C HIS A 55 7.53 -2.53 -2.47
N LEU A 56 6.89 -3.28 -1.57
CA LEU A 56 6.75 -2.94 -0.16
C LEU A 56 7.92 -3.51 0.64
N ASN A 57 8.41 -2.77 1.62
CA ASN A 57 9.44 -3.21 2.53
C ASN A 57 8.88 -4.18 3.56
N ALA A 58 8.91 -5.47 3.23
CA ALA A 58 8.37 -6.55 4.07
C ALA A 58 8.94 -6.53 5.49
N ASP A 59 10.26 -6.35 5.64
CA ASP A 59 10.93 -6.34 6.95
C ASP A 59 10.44 -5.18 7.83
N PHE A 60 10.28 -3.99 7.24
CA PHE A 60 9.83 -2.81 7.98
C PHE A 60 8.35 -2.92 8.36
N ILE A 61 7.52 -3.41 7.44
CA ILE A 61 6.10 -3.60 7.70
C ILE A 61 5.86 -4.73 8.73
N GLU A 62 6.63 -5.83 8.67
CA GLU A 62 6.57 -6.88 9.67
C GLU A 62 6.89 -6.33 11.07
N GLN A 63 7.87 -5.43 11.19
CA GLN A 63 8.21 -4.80 12.46
C GLN A 63 7.05 -3.96 13.01
N GLU A 64 6.39 -3.16 12.17
CA GLU A 64 5.24 -2.34 12.58
C GLU A 64 4.02 -3.20 12.93
N LEU A 65 3.75 -4.25 12.14
CA LEU A 65 2.60 -5.14 12.35
C LEU A 65 2.84 -6.22 13.42
N SER A 66 4.11 -6.50 13.76
CA SER A 66 4.54 -7.65 14.56
C SER A 66 4.04 -9.01 14.05
N CYS A 67 3.67 -9.10 12.76
CA CYS A 67 3.22 -10.32 12.10
C CYS A 67 3.32 -10.23 10.58
N LYS A 68 3.43 -11.40 9.92
CA LYS A 68 3.34 -11.53 8.46
C LYS A 68 1.93 -11.91 8.03
N CYS A 69 0.95 -11.06 8.36
CA CYS A 69 -0.44 -11.26 8.00
C CYS A 69 -0.84 -10.36 6.82
N PRO A 70 -1.20 -10.92 5.65
CA PRO A 70 -1.55 -10.13 4.46
C PRO A 70 -2.82 -9.31 4.66
N PHE A 71 -3.80 -9.79 5.43
CA PHE A 71 -5.00 -9.02 5.75
C PHE A 71 -4.70 -7.86 6.71
N ALA A 72 -3.75 -8.05 7.65
CA ALA A 72 -3.28 -6.96 8.50
C ALA A 72 -2.50 -5.93 7.70
N LEU A 73 -1.70 -6.36 6.71
CA LEU A 73 -1.04 -5.48 5.75
C LEU A 73 -2.03 -4.58 5.01
N ALA A 74 -3.08 -5.15 4.42
CA ALA A 74 -4.11 -4.36 3.72
C ALA A 74 -4.78 -3.33 4.64
N GLY A 75 -5.16 -3.76 5.85
CA GLY A 75 -5.73 -2.87 6.86
C GLY A 75 -4.78 -1.74 7.24
N PHE A 76 -3.52 -2.05 7.53
CA PHE A 76 -2.48 -1.08 7.86
C PHE A 76 -2.28 -0.05 6.76
N LEU A 77 -2.12 -0.49 5.51
CA LEU A 77 -1.97 0.42 4.37
C LEU A 77 -3.20 1.32 4.17
N SER A 78 -4.39 0.84 4.52
CA SER A 78 -5.63 1.62 4.45
C SER A 78 -5.73 2.73 5.51
N GLU A 79 -4.98 2.60 6.61
CA GLU A 79 -4.96 3.53 7.73
C GLU A 79 -3.85 4.60 7.61
N LEU A 80 -2.82 4.36 6.79
CA LEU A 80 -1.71 5.29 6.57
C LEU A 80 -2.17 6.62 5.94
N GLU A 81 -1.57 7.72 6.40
CA GLU A 81 -1.68 9.01 5.71
C GLU A 81 -0.89 9.00 4.39
N GLN A 82 -1.29 9.84 3.43
CA GLN A 82 -0.74 9.86 2.07
C GLN A 82 0.79 10.06 2.01
N THR A 83 1.34 10.77 2.99
CA THR A 83 2.77 11.06 3.08
C THR A 83 3.60 9.94 3.67
N GLU A 84 2.94 8.93 4.26
CA GLU A 84 3.60 7.86 5.01
C GLU A 84 3.83 6.63 4.14
N ILE A 85 3.04 6.41 3.08
CA ILE A 85 3.16 5.21 2.24
C ILE A 85 4.54 5.09 1.58
N SER A 86 5.17 6.22 1.24
CA SER A 86 6.52 6.24 0.66
C SER A 86 7.58 5.68 1.60
N ASP A 87 7.35 5.73 2.91
CA ASP A 87 8.28 5.24 3.92
C ASP A 87 8.31 3.70 3.97
N TYR A 88 7.28 3.07 3.39
CA TYR A 88 7.12 1.61 3.34
C TYR A 88 7.43 1.02 1.97
N LEU A 89 7.82 1.84 0.97
CA LEU A 89 8.27 1.35 -0.32
C LEU A 89 9.76 0.99 -0.26
N THR A 90 10.16 -0.04 -1.01
CA THR A 90 11.58 -0.31 -1.24
C THR A 90 12.16 0.79 -2.12
N LEU A 91 13.28 1.38 -1.72
CA LEU A 91 14.09 2.22 -2.60
C LEU A 91 14.75 1.30 -3.63
N ASP A 92 14.35 1.40 -4.90
CA ASP A 92 15.11 0.80 -6.02
C ASP A 92 16.56 1.33 -6.07
#